data_AF-A0A259KF08-F1
#
_entry.id   AF-A0A259KF08-F1
#
_cell.length_a   1.000
_cell.length_b   1.000
_cell.length_c   1.000
_cell.angle_alpha   90.00
_cell.angle_beta   90.00
_cell.angle_gamma   90.00
#
_symmetry.space_group_name_H-M   'P 1'
#
loop_
_entity.id
_entity.type
_entity.pdbx_description
1 polymer ?
#
loop_
_entity_poly.entity_id
_entity_poly.type
_entity_poly.pdbx_seq_one_letter_code
_entity_poly.pdbx_strand_id
1 'polypeptide(L)'
;MRLAKFRIGEVVRHKHFPFRGVVFDVDPVFDNTEEWWQAIPEEIRPRKDQPFYHLLAENAENEYVAYVSEQNLEADHSGEPVRHPRVAEALTEDGEGGWRMRRDLLN
;
A
#
# COMPACT_ATOMS: atom_id res chain seq x y z
N MET A 1 -19.76 5.67 -1.02
CA MET A 1 -18.38 5.52 -0.51
C MET A 1 -18.15 4.04 -0.26
N ARG A 2 -17.18 3.41 -0.94
CA ARG A 2 -16.84 2.00 -0.66
C ARG A 2 -15.99 1.96 0.62
N LEU A 3 -16.20 0.95 1.45
CA LEU A 3 -15.37 0.74 2.64
C LEU A 3 -14.00 0.21 2.18
N ALA A 4 -12.92 0.83 2.66
CA ALA A 4 -11.56 0.35 2.43
C ALA A 4 -11.36 -1.03 3.07
N LYS A 5 -10.80 -1.98 2.32
CA LYS A 5 -10.51 -3.35 2.80
C LYS A 5 -9.28 -3.41 3.68
N PHE A 6 -8.26 -2.61 3.38
CA PHE A 6 -6.98 -2.62 4.08
C PHE A 6 -6.86 -1.38 4.96
N ARG A 7 -6.21 -1.54 6.11
CA ARG A 7 -6.03 -0.43 7.07
C ARG A 7 -4.63 0.13 6.96
N ILE A 8 -4.45 1.37 7.39
CA ILE A 8 -3.12 1.95 7.62
C ILE A 8 -2.35 1.05 8.59
N GLY A 9 -1.11 0.73 8.25
CA GLY A 9 -0.24 -0.19 8.98
C GLY A 9 -0.39 -1.67 8.57
N GLU A 10 -1.38 -2.01 7.74
CA GLU A 10 -1.54 -3.36 7.23
C GLU A 10 -0.50 -3.64 6.12
N VAL A 11 0.09 -4.84 6.16
CA VAL A 11 1.02 -5.29 5.13
C VAL A 11 0.23 -5.97 4.01
N VAL A 12 0.47 -5.53 2.78
CA VAL A 12 -0.20 -6.02 1.58
C VAL A 12 0.84 -6.40 0.51
N ARG A 13 0.42 -7.24 -0.42
CA ARG A 13 1.20 -7.60 -1.61
C ARG A 13 0.40 -7.37 -2.88
N HIS A 14 1.11 -7.09 -3.97
CA HIS A 14 0.48 -6.91 -5.27
C HIS A 14 0.21 -8.27 -5.93
N LYS A 15 -0.98 -8.46 -6.49
CA LYS A 15 -1.40 -9.74 -7.11
C LYS A 15 -0.61 -10.10 -8.36
N HIS A 16 -0.16 -9.10 -9.12
CA HIS A 16 0.46 -9.28 -10.44
C HIS A 16 1.97 -8.98 -10.47
N PHE A 17 2.49 -8.25 -9.49
CA PHE A 17 3.87 -7.78 -9.49
C PHE A 17 4.54 -8.21 -8.18
N PRO A 18 5.83 -8.59 -8.20
CA PRO A 18 6.50 -9.17 -7.04
C PRO A 18 6.96 -8.08 -6.06
N PHE A 19 6.02 -7.35 -5.47
CA PHE A 19 6.29 -6.39 -4.41
C PHE A 19 5.27 -6.50 -3.28
N ARG A 20 5.71 -6.09 -2.10
CA ARG A 20 4.90 -5.96 -0.88
C ARG A 20 5.11 -4.58 -0.27
N GLY A 21 4.23 -4.16 0.62
CA GLY A 21 4.39 -2.89 1.30
C GLY A 21 3.40 -2.68 2.43
N VAL A 22 3.67 -1.65 3.23
CA VAL A 22 2.77 -1.23 4.31
C VAL A 22 1.92 -0.06 3.85
N VAL A 23 0.61 -0.15 4.07
CA VAL A 23 -0.31 0.97 3.84
C VAL A 23 0.01 2.11 4.78
N PHE A 24 0.29 3.30 4.26
CA PHE A 24 0.45 4.51 5.09
C PHE A 24 -0.60 5.58 4.82
N ASP A 25 -1.31 5.50 3.69
CA ASP A 25 -2.41 6.40 3.35
C ASP A 25 -3.41 5.74 2.39
N VAL A 26 -4.63 6.30 2.30
CA VAL A 26 -5.72 5.79 1.45
C VAL A 26 -6.59 6.91 0.89
N ASP A 27 -6.74 6.93 -0.43
CA ASP A 27 -7.72 7.78 -1.11
C ASP A 27 -9.03 7.01 -1.29
N PRO A 28 -10.20 7.64 -1.06
CA PRO A 28 -11.50 6.97 -1.22
C PRO A 28 -11.83 6.60 -2.67
N VAL A 29 -11.20 7.30 -3.63
CA VAL A 29 -11.28 7.11 -5.09
C VAL A 29 -9.92 7.43 -5.70
N PHE A 30 -9.74 7.16 -7.00
CA PHE A 30 -8.52 7.56 -7.71
C PHE A 30 -8.24 9.06 -7.59
N ASP A 31 -7.04 9.41 -7.13
CA ASP A 31 -6.54 10.78 -6.95
C ASP A 31 -5.12 10.93 -7.53
N ASN A 32 -4.97 10.62 -8.81
CA ASN A 32 -3.72 10.83 -9.55
C ASN A 32 -4.04 11.39 -10.95
N THR A 33 -3.01 11.62 -11.78
CA THR A 33 -3.19 12.24 -13.09
C THR A 33 -3.84 11.29 -14.10
N GLU A 34 -4.57 11.87 -15.05
CA GLU A 34 -5.20 11.09 -16.12
C GLU A 34 -4.13 10.40 -16.99
N GLU A 35 -3.01 11.07 -17.22
CA GLU A 35 -1.88 10.56 -17.98
C GLU A 35 -1.29 9.31 -17.35
N TRP A 36 -1.15 9.29 -16.02
CA TRP A 36 -0.70 8.11 -15.30
C TRP A 36 -1.69 6.95 -15.47
N TRP A 37 -3.00 7.24 -15.36
CA TRP A 37 -4.04 6.22 -15.53
C TRP A 37 -4.05 5.63 -16.95
N GLN A 38 -3.85 6.48 -17.97
CA GLN A 38 -3.78 6.05 -19.37
C GLN A 38 -2.51 5.26 -19.69
N ALA A 39 -1.40 5.52 -18.98
CA ALA A 39 -0.15 4.77 -19.12
C ALA A 39 -0.26 3.32 -18.61
N ILE A 40 -1.28 2.99 -17.80
CA ILE A 40 -1.51 1.62 -17.35
C ILE A 40 -2.10 0.78 -18.50
N PRO A 41 -1.55 -0.42 -18.77
CA PRO A 41 -2.12 -1.36 -19.73
C PRO A 41 -3.59 -1.64 -19.45
N GLU A 42 -4.42 -1.66 -20.50
CA GLU A 42 -5.88 -1.79 -20.38
C GLU A 42 -6.32 -3.02 -19.59
N GLU A 43 -5.59 -4.12 -19.71
CA GLU A 43 -5.84 -5.40 -19.03
C GLU A 43 -5.77 -5.34 -17.50
N ILE A 44 -4.95 -4.44 -16.95
CA ILE A 44 -4.76 -4.27 -15.50
C ILE A 44 -5.19 -2.88 -15.03
N ARG A 45 -5.80 -2.09 -15.92
CA ARG A 45 -6.19 -0.71 -15.64
C ARG A 45 -7.28 -0.68 -14.55
N PRO A 46 -7.07 0.01 -13.43
CA PRO A 46 -8.01 -0.01 -12.33
C PRO A 46 -9.22 0.87 -12.59
N ARG A 47 -10.38 0.43 -12.11
CA ARG A 47 -11.57 1.30 -12.06
C ARG A 47 -11.33 2.43 -11.06
N LYS A 48 -11.74 3.66 -11.37
CA LYS A 48 -11.49 4.84 -10.52
C LYS A 48 -12.42 4.93 -9.30
N ASP A 49 -13.56 4.23 -9.32
CA ASP A 49 -14.61 4.21 -8.29
C ASP A 49 -14.30 3.26 -7.11
N GLN A 50 -13.04 3.19 -6.69
CA GLN A 50 -12.60 2.34 -5.58
C GLN A 50 -11.46 2.99 -4.80
N PRO A 51 -11.18 2.53 -3.57
CA PRO A 51 -10.03 3.03 -2.82
C PRO A 51 -8.69 2.77 -3.52
N PHE A 52 -7.79 3.73 -3.42
CA PHE A 52 -6.39 3.62 -3.82
C PHE A 52 -5.51 3.81 -2.59
N TYR A 53 -4.43 3.05 -2.52
CA TYR A 53 -3.56 2.97 -1.36
C TYR A 53 -2.17 3.48 -1.71
N HIS A 54 -1.60 4.23 -0.77
CA HIS A 54 -0.19 4.58 -0.78
C HIS A 54 0.58 3.61 0.11
N LEU A 55 1.59 2.96 -0.48
CA LEU A 55 2.38 1.94 0.18
C LEU A 55 3.84 2.38 0.28
N LEU A 56 4.45 2.14 1.45
CA LEU A 56 5.90 2.01 1.55
C LEU A 56 6.24 0.60 1.09
N ALA A 57 6.68 0.46 -0.16
CA ALA A 57 6.82 -0.81 -0.84
C ALA A 57 8.28 -1.23 -1.03
N GLU A 58 8.47 -2.53 -1.21
CA GLU A 58 9.76 -3.12 -1.55
C GLU A 58 9.57 -4.29 -2.53
N ASN A 59 10.59 -4.49 -3.37
CA ASN A 59 10.75 -5.72 -4.14
C ASN A 59 12.10 -6.38 -3.79
N ALA A 60 12.60 -7.29 -4.62
CA ALA A 60 13.87 -7.96 -4.37
C ALA A 60 15.10 -7.03 -4.44
N GLU A 61 14.97 -5.86 -5.05
CA GLU A 61 16.10 -5.00 -5.43
C GLU A 61 16.06 -3.61 -4.78
N ASN A 62 14.87 -3.04 -4.57
CA ASN A 62 14.70 -1.64 -4.17
C ASN A 62 13.47 -1.41 -3.28
N GLU A 63 13.50 -0.30 -2.56
CA GLU A 63 12.40 0.27 -1.78
C GLU A 63 11.87 1.56 -2.42
N TYR A 64 10.54 1.72 -2.48
CA TYR A 64 9.89 2.85 -3.14
C TYR A 64 8.47 3.10 -2.62
N VAL A 65 7.88 4.25 -2.98
CA VAL A 65 6.46 4.54 -2.71
C VAL A 65 5.61 4.05 -3.88
N ALA A 66 4.60 3.23 -3.60
CA ALA A 66 3.67 2.73 -4.62
C ALA A 66 2.27 3.34 -4.44
N TYR A 67 1.62 3.65 -5.57
CA TYR A 67 0.22 4.03 -5.64
C TYR A 67 -0.59 2.93 -6.34
N VAL A 68 -1.51 2.29 -5.62
CA VAL A 68 -2.09 1.01 -6.06
C VAL A 68 -3.58 0.93 -5.75
N SER A 69 -4.38 0.44 -6.70
CA SER A 69 -5.81 0.20 -6.51
C SER A 69 -6.10 -1.00 -5.58
N GLU A 70 -7.17 -0.91 -4.79
CA GLU A 70 -7.62 -2.01 -3.91
C GLU A 70 -7.74 -3.37 -4.61
N GLN A 71 -8.30 -3.40 -5.83
CA GLN A 71 -8.51 -4.66 -6.56
C GLN A 71 -7.21 -5.44 -6.84
N ASN A 72 -6.08 -4.74 -6.90
CA ASN A 72 -4.77 -5.33 -7.23
C ASN A 72 -3.99 -5.75 -5.97
N LEU A 73 -4.54 -5.52 -4.79
CA LEU A 73 -3.93 -5.85 -3.50
C LEU A 73 -4.59 -7.08 -2.87
N GLU A 74 -3.78 -7.79 -2.11
CA GLU A 74 -4.19 -8.85 -1.19
C GLU A 74 -3.40 -8.73 0.11
N ALA A 75 -3.97 -9.24 1.20
CA ALA A 75 -3.30 -9.23 2.50
C ALA A 75 -2.05 -10.10 2.46
N ASP A 76 -0.99 -9.61 3.11
CA ASP A 76 0.22 -10.40 3.31
C ASP A 76 0.15 -11.09 4.68
N HIS A 77 0.21 -12.42 4.67
CA HIS A 77 0.13 -13.26 5.87
C HIS A 77 1.48 -13.88 6.25
N SER A 78 2.58 -13.45 5.62
CA SER A 78 3.93 -13.95 5.92
C SER A 78 4.39 -13.62 7.35
N GLY A 79 3.90 -12.50 7.91
CA GLY A 79 4.37 -11.96 9.18
C GLY A 79 5.79 -11.38 9.11
N GLU A 80 6.36 -11.26 7.91
CA GLU A 80 7.69 -10.68 7.73
C GLU A 80 7.63 -9.15 7.74
N PRO A 81 8.60 -8.46 8.37
CA PRO A 81 8.67 -7.00 8.32
C PRO A 81 8.99 -6.51 6.91
N VAL A 82 8.51 -5.30 6.57
CA VAL A 82 8.92 -4.58 5.35
C VAL A 82 10.19 -3.79 5.67
N ARG A 83 11.21 -3.91 4.83
CA ARG A 83 12.56 -3.33 4.99
C ARG A 83 12.63 -1.84 4.66
N HIS A 84 11.58 -1.26 4.06
CA HIS A 84 11.56 0.15 3.66
C HIS A 84 11.95 1.07 4.85
N PRO A 85 13.00 1.91 4.74
CA PRO A 85 13.59 2.61 5.90
C PRO A 85 12.59 3.52 6.64
N ARG A 86 11.70 4.18 5.90
CA ARG A 86 10.63 5.01 6.47
C ARG A 86 9.57 4.23 7.28
N VAL A 87 9.49 2.90 7.14
CA VAL A 87 8.62 2.06 7.98
C VAL A 87 9.10 2.11 9.43
N ALA A 88 10.40 1.94 9.67
CA ALA A 88 10.97 2.01 11.02
C ALA A 88 10.84 3.43 11.65
N GLU A 89 10.70 4.46 10.82
CA GLU A 89 10.48 5.83 11.28
C GLU A 89 9.00 6.09 11.62
N ALA A 90 8.08 5.63 10.77
CA ALA A 90 6.66 5.93 10.85
C ALA A 90 5.85 4.96 11.71
N LEU A 91 6.33 3.73 11.84
CA LEU A 91 5.56 2.60 12.33
C LEU A 91 6.35 1.81 13.38
N THR A 92 5.64 1.10 14.25
CA THR A 92 6.19 0.11 15.18
C THR A 92 5.47 -1.20 14.95
N GLU A 93 6.23 -2.30 14.92
CA GLU A 93 5.66 -3.65 14.83
C GLU A 93 4.68 -3.86 15.97
N ASP A 94 3.50 -4.39 15.66
CA ASP A 94 2.46 -4.63 16.66
C ASP A 94 2.56 -5.99 17.36
N GLY A 95 3.56 -6.79 16.97
CA GLY A 95 3.81 -8.14 17.48
C GLY A 95 3.03 -9.24 16.76
N GLU A 96 2.17 -8.91 15.78
CA GLU A 96 1.35 -9.85 15.01
C GLU A 96 1.70 -9.85 13.51
N GLY A 97 2.87 -9.31 13.14
CA GLY A 97 3.30 -9.13 11.74
C GLY A 97 2.67 -7.92 11.05
N GLY A 98 1.94 -7.09 11.80
CA GLY A 98 1.39 -5.81 11.36
C GLY A 98 2.17 -4.62 11.90
N TRP A 99 1.77 -3.43 11.47
CA TRP A 99 2.38 -2.18 11.88
C TRP A 99 1.35 -1.24 12.51
N ARG A 100 1.74 -0.52 13.55
CA ARG A 100 0.97 0.59 14.13
C ARG A 100 1.71 1.90 13.93
N MET A 101 1.00 2.97 13.56
CA MET A 101 1.59 4.31 13.52
C MET A 101 2.19 4.65 14.88
N ARG A 102 3.43 5.17 14.88
CA ARG A 102 4.03 5.68 16.10
C ARG A 102 3.21 6.87 16.59
N ARG A 103 2.77 6.80 17.85
CA ARG A 103 1.95 7.85 18.48
C ARG A 103 2.62 9.22 18.44
N ASP A 104 3.94 9.27 18.37
CA ASP A 104 4.74 10.51 18.35
C ASP A 104 4.66 11.27 16.99
N LEU A 105 4.06 10.67 15.96
CA LEU A 105 3.85 11.29 14.65
C LEU A 105 2.39 11.72 14.41
N LEU A 106 1.49 11.40 15.33
CA LEU A 106 0.12 11.89 15.35
C LEU A 106 0.09 13.18 16.18
N ASN A 107 0.42 14.31 15.56
CA ASN A 107 0.21 15.64 16.14
C ASN A 107 -1.28 15.96 16.27
#